data_AF-A8ZL80-F1
#
_entry.id   AF-A8ZL80-F1
#
_cell.length_a   1.000
_cell.length_b   1.000
_cell.length_c   1.000
_cell.angle_alpha   90.00
_cell.angle_beta   90.00
_cell.angle_gamma   90.00
#
_symmetry.space_group_name_H-M   'P 1'
#
loop_
_entity.id
_entity.type
_entity.pdbx_description
1 polymer ?
#
loop_
_entity_poly.entity_id
_entity_poly.type
_entity_poly.pdbx_seq_one_letter_code
_entity_poly.pdbx_strand_id
1 'polypeptide(L)' 'MKYKGYESVVEFDANDQIFFGRVLGIRDVIAFDGQTADELKQSFHNVIDDYLADCQQVGKDPSQSK' A
#
# COMPACT_ATOMS: atom_id res chain seq x y z
N MET A 1 -6.64 4.88 1.94
CA MET A 1 -7.47 4.18 0.92
C MET A 1 -7.84 2.79 1.45
N LYS A 2 -8.72 2.01 0.79
CA LYS A 2 -9.07 0.64 1.20
C LYS A 2 -9.10 -0.33 0.03
N TYR A 3 -8.46 -1.49 0.15
CA TYR A 3 -8.43 -2.53 -0.87
C TYR A 3 -8.12 -3.91 -0.26
N LYS A 4 -8.89 -4.95 -0.61
CA LYS A 4 -8.74 -6.32 -0.06
C LYS A 4 -8.65 -6.40 1.47
N GLY A 5 -9.33 -5.47 2.16
CA GLY A 5 -9.30 -5.37 3.63
C GLY A 5 -8.10 -4.61 4.19
N TYR A 6 -7.12 -4.21 3.37
CA TYR A 6 -6.02 -3.34 3.77
C TYR A 6 -6.44 -1.88 3.73
N GLU A 7 -5.92 -1.10 4.67
CA GLU A 7 -6.15 0.34 4.77
C GLU A 7 -4.83 1.10 4.63
N SER A 8 -4.90 2.35 4.17
CA SER A 8 -3.73 3.21 4.02
C SER A 8 -3.99 4.65 4.42
N VAL A 9 -2.94 5.34 4.86
CA VAL A 9 -2.90 6.81 4.93
C VAL A 9 -2.15 7.35 3.72
N VAL A 10 -2.49 8.58 3.34
CA VAL A 10 -1.89 9.30 2.22
C VAL A 10 -1.53 10.70 2.70
N GLU A 11 -0.34 11.14 2.34
CA GLU A 11 0.20 12.47 2.60
C GLU A 11 0.66 13.08 1.27
N PHE A 12 0.64 14.42 1.17
CA PHE A 12 1.14 15.14 0.00
C PHE A 12 2.48 15.79 0.34
N ASP A 13 3.51 15.47 -0.44
CA ASP A 13 4.79 16.17 -0.39
C ASP A 13 4.75 17.35 -1.37
N ALA A 14 4.82 18.56 -0.82
CA ALA A 14 4.76 19.78 -1.61
C ALA A 14 6.07 20.10 -2.34
N ASN A 15 7.21 19.56 -1.90
CA ASN A 15 8.50 19.77 -2.55
C ASN A 15 8.60 18.93 -3.82
N ASP A 16 8.19 17.67 -3.71
CA ASP A 16 8.25 16.70 -4.82
C ASP A 16 6.95 16.64 -5.63
N GLN A 17 5.92 17.39 -5.21
CA GLN A 17 4.59 17.45 -5.82
C GLN A 17 3.96 16.06 -6.03
N ILE A 18 4.13 15.18 -5.04
CA ILE A 18 3.68 13.79 -5.11
C ILE A 18 2.83 13.41 -3.90
N PHE A 19 1.86 12.52 -4.11
CA PHE A 19 1.17 11.86 -3.01
C PHE A 19 1.94 10.60 -2.63
N PHE A 20 2.25 10.47 -1.34
CA PHE A 20 2.85 9.27 -0.77
C PHE A 20 1.86 8.59 0.16
N GLY A 21 1.79 7.27 0.11
CA GLY A 21 0.93 6.48 0.96
C GLY A 21 1.63 5.30 1.59
N ARG A 22 1.14 4.90 2.77
CA ARG A 22 1.61 3.69 3.46
C ARG A 22 0.44 2.84 3.92
N VAL A 23 0.61 1.53 3.85
CA VAL A 23 -0.36 0.56 4.36
C VAL A 23 -0.31 0.55 5.90
N LEU A 24 -1.47 0.43 6.53
CA LEU A 24 -1.64 0.39 7.98
C LEU A 24 -1.93 -1.03 8.46
N GLY A 25 -1.66 -1.26 9.74
CA GLY A 25 -2.08 -2.48 10.43
C GLY A 25 -1.36 -3.74 9.97
N ILE A 26 -0.21 -3.63 9.31
CA ILE A 26 0.61 -4.77 8.88
C ILE A 26 1.99 -4.71 9.53
N ARG A 27 2.67 -5.86 9.59
CA ARG A 27 4.04 -5.93 10.15
C ARG A 27 5.08 -5.40 9.18
N ASP A 28 4.87 -5.62 7.89
CA ASP A 28 5.74 -5.14 6.83
C ASP A 28 5.48 -3.67 6.52
N VAL A 29 6.51 -2.97 6.02
CA VAL A 29 6.34 -1.60 5.54
C VAL A 29 6.06 -1.68 4.04
N ILE A 30 4.83 -1.33 3.66
CA ILE A 30 4.44 -1.21 2.25
C ILE A 30 4.09 0.26 1.99
N ALA A 31 4.77 0.82 1.01
CA ALA A 31 4.61 2.20 0.56
C ALA A 31 4.21 2.22 -0.92
N PHE A 32 3.54 3.29 -1.33
CA PHE A 32 3.12 3.54 -2.70
C PHE A 32 3.02 5.05 -2.91
N ASP A 33 3.10 5.49 -4.17
CA ASP A 33 3.04 6.89 -4.54
C ASP A 33 2.31 7.10 -5.87
N GLY A 34 2.01 8.36 -6.18
CA GLY A 34 1.43 8.80 -7.44
C GLY A 34 1.25 10.31 -7.51
N GLN A 35 1.23 10.86 -8.71
CA GLN A 35 1.00 12.30 -8.95
C GLN A 35 -0.50 12.62 -9.10
N THR A 36 -1.30 11.60 -9.43
CA THR A 36 -2.76 11.73 -9.55
C THR A 36 -3.48 10.75 -8.62
N ALA A 37 -4.75 11.00 -8.34
CA ALA A 37 -5.57 10.09 -7.55
C ALA A 37 -5.70 8.70 -8.21
N ASP A 38 -5.72 8.63 -9.53
CA ASP A 38 -5.80 7.38 -10.28
C ASP A 38 -4.50 6.58 -10.20
N GLU A 39 -3.35 7.24 -10.39
CA GLU A 39 -2.03 6.63 -10.20
C GLU A 39 -1.87 6.11 -8.78
N LEU A 40 -2.25 6.91 -7.78
CA LEU A 40 -2.16 6.54 -6.39
C LEU A 40 -3.03 5.30 -6.07
N LYS A 41 -4.22 5.22 -6.65
CA LYS A 41 -5.12 4.07 -6.52
C LYS A 41 -4.54 2.81 -7.16
N GLN A 42 -4.03 2.95 -8.37
CA GLN A 42 -3.41 1.84 -9.09
C GLN A 42 -2.17 1.33 -8.35
N SER A 43 -1.29 2.24 -7.93
CA SER A 43 -0.08 1.96 -7.17
C SER A 43 -0.43 1.24 -5.86
N PHE A 44 -1.42 1.73 -5.11
CA PHE A 44 -1.90 1.08 -3.88
C PHE A 44 -2.41 -0.35 -4.12
N HIS A 45 -3.17 -0.59 -5.19
CA HIS A 45 -3.66 -1.94 -5.51
C HIS A 45 -2.52 -2.88 -5.88
N ASN A 46 -1.58 -2.41 -6.71
CA ASN A 46 -0.44 -3.20 -7.17
C ASN A 46 0.42 -3.66 -5.99
N VAL A 47 0.81 -2.74 -5.08
CA VAL A 47 1.67 -3.10 -3.95
C VAL A 47 1.00 -4.06 -2.96
N ILE A 48 -0.34 -4.03 -2.85
CA ILE A 48 -1.09 -5.00 -2.04
C ILE A 48 -1.15 -6.36 -2.74
N ASP A 49 -1.38 -6.38 -4.06
CA ASP A 49 -1.43 -7.62 -4.84
C ASP A 49 -0.08 -8.33 -4.85
N ASP A 50 1.00 -7.58 -5.06
CA ASP A 50 2.38 -8.07 -5.01
C ASP A 50 2.71 -8.62 -3.60
N TYR A 51 2.36 -7.89 -2.54
CA TYR A 51 2.56 -8.35 -1.17
C TYR A 51 1.83 -9.66 -0.86
N LEU A 52 0.58 -9.81 -1.33
CA LEU A 52 -0.18 -11.04 -1.13
C LEU A 52 0.42 -12.21 -1.92
N ALA A 53 0.88 -11.96 -3.15
CA ALA A 53 1.56 -12.95 -3.98
C ALA A 53 2.88 -13.41 -3.32
N ASP A 54 3.68 -12.47 -2.83
CA ASP A 54 4.93 -12.75 -2.11
C ASP A 54 4.68 -13.57 -0.85
N CYS A 55 3.67 -13.18 -0.05
CA CYS A 55 3.29 -13.92 1.16
C CYS A 55 2.89 -15.36 0.83
N GLN A 56 2.11 -15.56 -0.23
CA GLN A 56 1.72 -16.89 -0.70
C GLN A 56 2.94 -17.70 -1.13
N GLN A 57 3.88 -17.10 -1.86
CA GLN A 57 5.08 -17.78 -2.37
C GLN A 57 5.99 -18.27 -1.25
N VAL A 58 6.14 -17.47 -0.18
CA VAL A 58 7.04 -17.81 0.94
C VAL A 58 6.33 -18.51 2.11
N GLY A 59 5.03 -18.78 2.00
CA GLY A 59 4.22 -19.39 3.06
C GLY A 59 4.07 -18.51 4.30
N LYS A 60 4.13 -17.19 4.13
CA LYS A 60 3.95 -16.19 5.18
C LYS A 60 2.49 -15.81 5.32
N ASP A 61 2.02 -15.66 6.55
CA ASP A 61 0.69 -15.14 6.83
C ASP A 61 0.67 -13.61 6.60
N PRO A 62 -0.16 -13.10 5.67
CA PRO A 62 -0.26 -11.67 5.39
C PRO A 62 -1.16 -10.93 6.40
N SER A 63 -1.51 -11.56 7.53
CA SER A 63 -2.46 -11.04 8.51
C SER A 63 -2.08 -9.68 9.09
N GLN A 64 -3.12 -8.89 9.32
CA GLN A 64 -3.01 -7.58 9.94
C GLN A 64 -2.80 -7.74 11.44
N SER A 65 -1.89 -6.93 11.99
CA SER A 65 -1.74 -6.79 13.44
C SER A 65 -2.95 -6.01 13.94
N LYS A 66 -3.82 -6.69 14.69
CA LYS A 66 -5.01 -6.10 15.32
C LYS A 66 -4.66 -4.92 16.23
#